data_AF-A0A5C7Q258-F1
#
_entry.id   AF-A0A5C7Q258-F1
#
_cell.length_a   1.000
_cell.length_b   1.000
_cell.length_c   1.000
_cell.angle_alpha   90.00
_cell.angle_beta   90.00
_cell.angle_gamma   90.00
#
_symmetry.space_group_name_H-M   'P 1'
#
loop_
_entity.id
_entity.type
_entity.pdbx_description
1 polymer ?
#
loop_
_entity_poly.entity_id
_entity_poly.type
_entity_poly.pdbx_seq_one_letter_code
_entity_poly.pdbx_strand_id
1 'polypeptide(L)'
;MTIPVPSAALVTKDGTPTLPLRQWMQEVQREVQRVADGAASKVAAAAAQTDTLSVVIARPKDGDTLFLRPFATGATITEVRTKSSAGTCTLTVKINATALGGTANSVSTTEVAQAHTSANVADTDDNLTLTVSANSGCTDLSVTITYTTTLASA
;
A
#
# COMPACT_ATOMS: atom_id res chain seq x y z
N MET A 1 13.70 4.09 35.12
CA MET A 1 12.68 3.09 35.48
C MET A 1 12.98 2.65 36.90
N THR A 2 12.28 3.20 37.89
CA THR A 2 12.54 2.90 39.30
C THR A 2 11.74 1.67 39.67
N ILE A 3 12.42 0.55 39.90
CA ILE A 3 11.78 -0.69 40.32
C ILE A 3 11.30 -0.47 41.77
N PRO A 4 9.99 -0.54 42.05
CA PRO A 4 9.49 -0.42 43.42
C PRO A 4 9.94 -1.65 44.22
N VAL A 5 10.64 -1.41 45.33
CA VAL A 5 11.17 -2.47 46.22
C VAL A 5 10.15 -2.72 47.33
N PRO A 6 9.71 -3.97 47.56
CA PRO A 6 8.77 -4.28 48.62
C PRO A 6 9.40 -4.06 50.00
N SER A 7 8.64 -3.43 50.91
CA SER A 7 9.05 -3.05 52.27
C SER A 7 8.85 -4.15 53.33
N ALA A 8 8.48 -5.37 52.93
CA ALA A 8 8.14 -6.47 53.84
C ALA A 8 8.80 -7.80 53.43
N ALA A 9 8.87 -8.75 54.37
CA ALA A 9 9.47 -10.08 54.16
C ALA A 9 8.89 -10.76 52.92
N LEU A 10 9.79 -11.22 52.03
CA LEU A 10 9.45 -11.74 50.71
C LEU A 10 8.78 -13.13 50.77
N VAL A 11 9.08 -13.91 51.81
CA VAL A 11 8.65 -15.30 51.93
C VAL A 11 8.14 -15.56 53.35
N THR A 12 7.02 -16.26 53.47
CA THR A 12 6.54 -16.78 54.76
C THR A 12 7.48 -17.89 55.26
N LYS A 13 7.37 -18.24 56.54
CA LYS A 13 8.18 -19.32 57.15
C LYS A 13 7.96 -20.68 56.48
N ASP A 14 6.85 -20.82 55.74
CA ASP A 14 6.45 -22.03 55.01
C ASP A 14 6.89 -22.01 53.53
N GLY A 15 7.75 -21.06 53.13
CA GLY A 15 8.26 -20.97 51.76
C GLY A 15 7.28 -20.38 50.75
N THR A 16 6.11 -19.89 51.18
CA THR A 16 5.13 -19.28 50.28
C THR A 16 5.36 -17.77 50.13
N PRO A 17 5.23 -17.21 48.91
CA PRO A 17 5.38 -15.78 48.70
C PRO A 17 4.29 -15.02 49.46
N THR A 18 4.70 -14.01 50.22
CA THR A 18 3.79 -13.18 51.03
C THR A 18 2.83 -12.39 50.12
N LEU A 19 1.67 -11.99 50.64
CA LEU A 19 0.67 -11.19 49.91
C LEU A 19 1.28 -9.95 49.22
N PRO A 20 2.18 -9.18 49.85
CA PRO A 20 2.87 -8.06 49.20
C PRO A 20 3.74 -8.50 48.02
N LEU A 21 4.44 -9.64 48.12
CA LEU A 21 5.24 -10.16 47.00
C LEU A 21 4.36 -10.62 45.84
N ARG A 22 3.20 -11.23 46.12
CA ARG A 22 2.24 -11.63 45.08
C ARG A 22 1.67 -10.42 44.33
N GLN A 23 1.33 -9.35 45.07
CA GLN A 23 0.85 -8.10 44.46
C GLN A 23 1.94 -7.45 43.60
N TRP A 24 3.17 -7.39 44.09
CA TRP A 24 4.32 -6.91 43.33
C TRP A 24 4.57 -7.73 42.05
N MET A 25 4.52 -9.07 42.13
CA MET A 25 4.67 -9.95 40.97
C MET A 25 3.57 -9.70 39.93
N GLN A 26 2.33 -9.49 40.36
CA GLN A 26 1.21 -9.16 39.47
C GLN A 26 1.39 -7.78 38.80
N GLU A 27 1.92 -6.79 39.50
CA GLU A 27 2.22 -5.47 38.92
C GLU A 27 3.35 -5.55 37.89
N VAL A 28 4.42 -6.27 38.19
CA VAL A 28 5.53 -6.51 37.25
C VAL A 28 5.03 -7.22 35.99
N GLN A 29 4.18 -8.26 36.15
CA GLN A 29 3.59 -8.97 35.01
C GLN A 29 2.70 -8.06 34.15
N ARG A 30 1.87 -7.20 34.77
CA ARG A 30 1.07 -6.22 34.02
C ARG A 30 1.94 -5.24 33.25
N GLU A 31 3.04 -4.79 33.83
CA GLU A 31 3.93 -3.84 33.16
C GLU A 31 4.71 -4.49 32.00
N VAL A 32 5.19 -5.72 32.20
CA VAL A 32 5.79 -6.52 31.12
C VAL A 32 4.79 -6.70 29.97
N GLN A 33 3.52 -6.98 30.28
CA GLN A 33 2.48 -7.14 29.27
C GLN A 33 2.22 -5.82 28.51
N ARG A 34 2.14 -4.68 29.20
CA ARG A 34 2.00 -3.36 28.56
C ARG A 34 3.16 -3.02 27.62
N VAL A 35 4.38 -3.37 28.01
CA VAL A 35 5.56 -3.18 27.15
C VAL A 35 5.51 -4.11 25.94
N ALA A 36 5.07 -5.36 26.11
CA ALA A 36 4.88 -6.31 25.01
C ALA A 36 3.78 -5.86 24.03
N ASP A 37 2.64 -5.40 24.54
CA ASP A 37 1.54 -4.87 23.72
C ASP A 37 1.95 -3.56 23.01
N GLY A 38 2.71 -2.71 23.70
CA GLY A 38 3.30 -1.50 23.14
C GLY A 38 4.33 -1.78 22.04
N ALA A 39 5.11 -2.85 22.16
CA ALA A 39 6.02 -3.29 21.10
C ALA A 39 5.27 -3.92 19.92
N ALA A 40 4.24 -4.73 20.18
CA ALA A 40 3.43 -5.35 19.14
C ALA A 40 2.65 -4.31 18.30
N SER A 41 2.10 -3.28 18.95
CA SER A 41 1.39 -2.19 18.26
C SER A 41 2.29 -1.36 17.34
N LYS A 42 3.56 -1.13 17.70
CA LYS A 42 4.54 -0.43 16.85
C LYS A 42 4.96 -1.22 15.62
N VAL A 43 5.00 -2.55 15.72
CA VAL A 43 5.35 -3.43 14.60
C VAL A 43 4.16 -3.63 13.65
N ALA A 44 2.92 -3.44 14.13
CA ALA A 44 1.71 -3.74 13.35
C ALA A 44 1.15 -2.55 12.53
N ALA A 45 1.65 -1.33 12.70
CA ALA A 45 1.07 -0.14 12.07
C ALA A 45 1.65 0.16 10.67
N ALA A 46 1.68 -0.81 9.76
CA ALA A 46 1.82 -0.50 8.34
C ALA A 46 0.47 0.04 7.83
N ALA A 47 0.31 1.36 7.79
CA ALA A 47 -0.88 1.97 7.21
C ALA A 47 -0.81 1.85 5.69
N ALA A 48 -1.80 1.20 5.07
CA ALA A 48 -1.96 1.24 3.61
C ALA A 48 -2.56 2.59 3.20
N GLN A 49 -1.88 3.32 2.32
CA GLN A 49 -2.38 4.54 1.69
C GLN A 49 -2.84 4.22 0.27
N THR A 50 -3.98 4.79 -0.12
CA THR A 50 -4.48 4.73 -1.49
C THR A 50 -4.26 6.08 -2.14
N ASP A 51 -3.56 6.09 -3.26
CA ASP A 51 -3.26 7.29 -4.03
C ASP A 51 -3.69 7.12 -5.49
N THR A 52 -3.86 8.25 -6.17
CA THR A 52 -4.28 8.31 -7.57
C THR A 52 -3.36 9.20 -8.37
N LEU A 53 -2.91 8.73 -9.53
CA LEU A 53 -2.16 9.51 -10.51
C LEU A 53 -3.01 9.67 -11.77
N SER A 54 -3.15 10.90 -12.24
CA SER A 54 -3.94 11.22 -13.43
C SER A 54 -3.10 11.97 -14.47
N VAL A 55 -3.33 11.65 -15.74
CA VAL A 55 -2.69 12.32 -16.87
C VAL A 55 -3.65 12.46 -18.03
N VAL A 56 -3.48 13.56 -18.77
CA VAL A 56 -4.19 13.77 -20.03
C VAL A 56 -3.17 13.81 -21.16
N ILE A 57 -3.35 12.94 -22.14
CA ILE A 57 -2.57 12.90 -23.36
C ILE A 57 -3.43 13.52 -24.46
N ALA A 58 -3.13 14.76 -24.83
CA ALA A 58 -3.94 15.51 -25.80
C ALA A 58 -4.04 14.82 -27.16
N ARG A 59 -2.93 14.21 -27.62
CA ARG A 59 -2.84 13.47 -28.88
C ARG A 59 -2.11 12.16 -28.66
N PRO A 60 -2.81 11.11 -28.18
CA PRO A 60 -2.21 9.80 -28.07
C PRO A 60 -1.79 9.31 -29.47
N LYS A 61 -0.64 8.65 -29.54
CA LYS A 61 -0.14 7.96 -30.74
C LYS A 61 0.11 6.52 -30.35
N ASP A 62 -0.11 5.61 -31.30
CA ASP A 62 0.23 4.20 -31.09
C ASP A 62 1.72 4.04 -30.75
N GLY A 63 1.98 3.25 -29.71
CA GLY A 63 3.30 3.00 -29.17
C GLY A 63 3.37 3.07 -27.65
N ASP A 64 4.57 2.86 -27.16
CA ASP A 64 4.89 2.85 -25.73
C ASP A 64 5.34 4.24 -25.30
N THR A 65 4.65 4.79 -24.29
CA THR A 65 5.02 6.06 -23.66
C THR A 65 5.32 5.80 -22.19
N LEU A 66 6.51 6.20 -21.76
CA LEU A 66 6.87 6.15 -20.35
C LEU A 66 6.03 7.16 -19.57
N PHE A 67 5.32 6.69 -18.55
CA PHE A 67 4.44 7.52 -17.73
C PHE A 67 5.06 7.89 -16.39
N LEU A 68 5.62 6.92 -15.69
CA LEU A 68 6.24 7.14 -14.38
C LEU A 68 7.61 6.45 -14.33
N ARG A 69 8.57 7.15 -13.72
CA ARG A 69 9.96 6.71 -13.53
C ARG A 69 10.36 6.99 -12.08
N PRO A 70 11.05 6.03 -11.44
CA PRO A 70 10.48 4.85 -10.78
C PRO A 70 9.65 5.20 -9.53
N PHE A 71 8.88 4.25 -9.00
CA PHE A 71 8.07 4.46 -7.79
C PHE A 71 8.93 4.75 -6.56
N ALA A 72 8.64 5.81 -5.80
CA ALA A 72 9.40 6.15 -4.59
C ALA A 72 9.28 5.07 -3.48
N THR A 73 8.14 4.37 -3.46
CA THR A 73 7.81 3.26 -2.58
C THR A 73 7.05 2.22 -3.39
N GLY A 74 7.30 0.92 -3.16
CA GLY A 74 6.59 -0.15 -3.86
C GLY A 74 5.07 0.05 -3.80
N ALA A 75 4.39 -0.25 -4.91
CA ALA A 75 2.99 0.09 -5.13
C ALA A 75 2.21 -1.09 -5.73
N THR A 76 0.96 -1.24 -5.34
CA THR A 76 0.02 -2.18 -5.98
C THR A 76 -1.06 -1.41 -6.72
N ILE A 77 -1.08 -1.52 -8.05
CA ILE A 77 -2.08 -0.89 -8.92
C ILE A 77 -3.38 -1.67 -8.81
N THR A 78 -4.49 -0.98 -8.51
CA THR A 78 -5.79 -1.61 -8.26
C THR A 78 -6.81 -1.31 -9.36
N GLU A 79 -6.80 -0.08 -9.89
CA GLU A 79 -7.75 0.37 -10.90
C GLU A 79 -7.06 1.27 -11.93
N VAL A 80 -7.38 1.08 -13.21
CA VAL A 80 -7.07 2.02 -14.29
C VAL A 80 -8.38 2.53 -14.86
N ARG A 81 -8.54 3.84 -14.90
CA ARG A 81 -9.71 4.52 -15.42
C ARG A 81 -9.34 5.32 -16.65
N THR A 82 -10.12 5.18 -17.71
CA THR A 82 -9.83 5.81 -19.01
C THR A 82 -11.05 6.48 -19.60
N LYS A 83 -10.82 7.61 -20.27
CA LYS A 83 -11.82 8.35 -21.04
C LYS A 83 -11.12 9.16 -22.13
N SER A 84 -11.71 9.25 -23.31
CA SER A 84 -11.31 10.19 -24.36
C SER A 84 -12.36 11.29 -24.54
N SER A 85 -11.97 12.43 -25.12
CA SER A 85 -12.93 13.45 -25.56
C SER A 85 -13.54 13.11 -26.92
N ALA A 86 -12.76 12.46 -27.79
CA ALA A 86 -13.21 11.96 -29.08
C ALA A 86 -12.37 10.75 -29.51
N GLY A 87 -12.89 9.97 -30.46
CA GLY A 87 -12.25 8.75 -30.97
C GLY A 87 -12.14 7.64 -29.93
N THR A 88 -11.51 6.53 -30.34
CA THR A 88 -11.28 5.38 -29.47
C THR A 88 -9.83 4.90 -29.57
N CYS A 89 -9.32 4.28 -28.51
CA CYS A 89 -8.07 3.54 -28.55
C CYS A 89 -8.08 2.42 -27.52
N THR A 90 -7.09 1.55 -27.57
CA THR A 90 -6.84 0.54 -26.55
C THR A 90 -5.62 0.95 -25.75
N LEU A 91 -5.80 1.10 -24.43
CA LEU A 91 -4.73 1.41 -23.50
C LEU A 91 -4.35 0.16 -22.70
N THR A 92 -3.08 -0.22 -22.79
CA THR A 92 -2.48 -1.24 -21.93
C THR A 92 -1.48 -0.58 -21.01
N VAL A 93 -1.64 -0.80 -19.70
CA VAL A 93 -0.67 -0.35 -18.71
C VAL A 93 0.33 -1.48 -18.46
N LYS A 94 1.61 -1.15 -18.38
CA LYS A 94 2.70 -2.09 -18.14
C LYS A 94 3.57 -1.63 -16.99
N ILE A 95 4.03 -2.60 -16.20
CA ILE A 95 5.12 -2.46 -15.24
C ILE A 95 6.37 -3.03 -15.93
N ASN A 96 7.34 -2.17 -16.21
CA ASN A 96 8.45 -2.41 -17.13
C ASN A 96 7.93 -2.88 -18.51
N ALA A 97 8.11 -4.17 -18.82
CA ALA A 97 7.63 -4.79 -20.05
C ALA A 97 6.36 -5.66 -19.86
N THR A 98 5.94 -5.87 -18.61
CA THR A 98 4.85 -6.78 -18.26
C THR A 98 3.53 -6.02 -18.19
N ALA A 99 2.55 -6.43 -19.01
CA ALA A 99 1.21 -5.86 -18.94
C ALA A 99 0.53 -6.21 -17.61
N LEU A 100 -0.24 -5.26 -17.06
CA LEU A 100 -1.15 -5.57 -15.97
C LEU A 100 -2.10 -6.68 -16.41
N GLY A 101 -2.36 -7.64 -15.52
CA GLY A 101 -3.26 -8.74 -15.81
C GLY A 101 -4.71 -8.26 -15.94
N GLY A 102 -5.51 -9.03 -16.69
CA GLY A 102 -6.87 -8.65 -17.07
C GLY A 102 -6.97 -8.15 -18.52
N THR A 103 -8.12 -7.59 -18.87
CA THR A 103 -8.37 -7.03 -20.21
C THR A 103 -7.75 -5.64 -20.32
N ALA A 104 -7.19 -5.32 -21.49
CA ALA A 104 -6.77 -3.95 -21.81
C ALA A 104 -7.95 -2.97 -21.73
N ASN A 105 -7.67 -1.71 -21.44
CA ASN A 105 -8.69 -0.69 -21.31
C ASN A 105 -9.17 -0.25 -22.69
N SER A 106 -10.46 -0.40 -22.95
CA SER A 106 -11.11 0.15 -24.15
C SER A 106 -11.48 1.61 -23.90
N VAL A 107 -10.70 2.53 -24.45
CA VAL A 107 -10.90 3.97 -24.28
C VAL A 107 -11.98 4.46 -25.24
N SER A 108 -12.95 5.18 -24.71
CA SER A 108 -13.98 5.87 -25.48
C SER A 108 -14.42 7.17 -24.78
N THR A 109 -15.41 7.84 -25.34
CA THR A 109 -16.06 9.00 -24.71
C THR A 109 -16.81 8.67 -23.42
N THR A 110 -17.05 7.39 -23.17
CA THR A 110 -17.55 6.88 -21.89
C THR A 110 -16.37 6.49 -21.01
N GLU A 111 -16.41 6.96 -19.76
CA GLU A 111 -15.42 6.58 -18.77
C GLU A 111 -15.58 5.12 -18.38
N VAL A 112 -14.47 4.38 -18.38
CA VAL A 112 -14.42 2.98 -17.96
C VAL A 112 -13.35 2.84 -16.89
N ALA A 113 -13.71 2.21 -15.78
CA ALA A 113 -12.81 1.81 -14.71
C ALA A 113 -12.59 0.29 -14.79
N GLN A 114 -11.33 -0.12 -14.92
CA GLN A 114 -10.92 -1.50 -15.02
C GLN A 114 -10.08 -1.88 -13.80
N ALA A 115 -10.56 -2.86 -13.05
CA ALA A 115 -9.80 -3.43 -11.94
C ALA A 115 -8.72 -4.37 -12.46
N HIS A 116 -7.54 -4.33 -11.82
CA HIS A 116 -6.42 -5.21 -12.13
C HIS A 116 -6.01 -5.99 -10.86
N THR A 117 -5.97 -7.31 -10.96
CA THR A 117 -5.76 -8.22 -9.81
C THR A 117 -4.54 -9.12 -9.94
N SER A 118 -3.80 -9.02 -11.04
CA SER A 118 -2.58 -9.81 -11.29
C SER A 118 -1.56 -8.98 -12.06
N ALA A 119 -0.28 -9.34 -11.94
CA ALA A 119 0.85 -8.59 -12.53
C ALA A 119 0.78 -7.08 -12.25
N ASN A 120 0.30 -6.71 -11.05
CA ASN A 120 -0.09 -5.36 -10.67
C ASN A 120 0.69 -4.80 -9.49
N VAL A 121 1.77 -5.46 -9.09
CA VAL A 121 2.68 -5.01 -8.04
C VAL A 121 3.94 -4.49 -8.71
N ALA A 122 4.29 -3.23 -8.41
CA ALA A 122 5.49 -2.55 -8.84
C ALA A 122 6.44 -2.34 -7.65
N ASP A 123 7.73 -2.56 -7.87
CA ASP A 123 8.79 -2.27 -6.91
C ASP A 123 9.35 -0.85 -7.09
N THR A 124 10.25 -0.42 -6.20
CA THR A 124 10.80 0.95 -6.15
C THR A 124 11.66 1.36 -7.36
N ASP A 125 12.01 0.42 -8.23
CA ASP A 125 12.80 0.66 -9.45
C ASP A 125 12.00 0.43 -10.73
N ASP A 126 10.72 0.05 -10.59
CA ASP A 126 9.89 -0.28 -11.73
C ASP A 126 9.35 0.96 -12.44
N ASN A 127 9.31 0.87 -13.77
CA ASN A 127 8.79 1.91 -14.64
C ASN A 127 7.36 1.61 -15.05
N LEU A 128 6.51 2.62 -15.07
CA LEU A 128 5.14 2.48 -15.55
C LEU A 128 5.06 3.00 -16.98
N THR A 129 4.70 2.12 -17.91
CA THR A 129 4.60 2.41 -19.34
C THR A 129 3.16 2.29 -19.80
N LEU A 130 2.70 3.27 -20.56
CA LEU A 130 1.39 3.29 -21.20
C LEU A 130 1.58 2.92 -22.67
N THR A 131 1.00 1.81 -23.09
CA THR A 131 0.94 1.40 -24.48
C THR A 131 -0.42 1.78 -25.05
N VAL A 132 -0.43 2.69 -26.02
CA VAL A 132 -1.62 2.95 -26.82
C VAL A 132 -1.55 2.11 -28.10
N SER A 133 -2.66 1.52 -28.47
CA SER A 133 -2.84 0.77 -29.72
C SER A 133 -4.25 0.96 -30.26
N ALA A 134 -4.47 0.54 -31.50
CA ALA A 134 -5.78 0.62 -32.16
C ALA A 134 -6.40 2.03 -32.09
N ASN A 135 -5.57 3.07 -32.21
CA ASN A 135 -6.02 4.45 -32.13
C ASN A 135 -6.78 4.86 -33.40
N SER A 136 -8.05 5.19 -33.24
CA SER A 136 -8.95 5.68 -34.28
C SER A 136 -9.34 7.14 -34.02
N GLY A 137 -8.33 8.01 -34.02
CA GLY A 137 -8.53 9.46 -33.82
C GLY A 137 -8.82 9.83 -32.37
N CYS A 138 -8.29 9.06 -31.42
CA CYS A 138 -8.42 9.36 -30.00
C CYS A 138 -7.76 10.70 -29.68
N THR A 139 -8.50 11.60 -29.00
CA THR A 139 -7.99 12.87 -28.50
C THR A 139 -8.32 13.05 -27.03
N ASP A 140 -7.44 13.79 -26.33
CA ASP A 140 -7.55 14.06 -24.89
C ASP A 140 -7.81 12.79 -24.08
N LEU A 141 -6.93 11.81 -24.25
CA LEU A 141 -6.96 10.57 -23.48
C LEU A 141 -6.63 10.89 -22.03
N SER A 142 -7.63 10.84 -21.16
CA SER A 142 -7.50 10.88 -19.71
C SER A 142 -7.25 9.46 -19.19
N VAL A 143 -6.19 9.31 -18.41
CA VAL A 143 -5.84 8.07 -17.72
C VAL A 143 -5.65 8.38 -16.25
N THR A 144 -6.39 7.68 -15.40
CA THR A 144 -6.23 7.74 -13.94
C THR A 144 -5.88 6.35 -13.42
N ILE A 145 -4.77 6.24 -12.70
CA ILE A 145 -4.28 5.01 -12.10
C ILE A 145 -4.41 5.13 -10.59
N THR A 146 -5.18 4.24 -9.99
CA THR A 146 -5.31 4.09 -8.55
C THR A 146 -4.36 2.99 -8.08
N TYR A 147 -3.59 3.27 -7.05
CA TYR A 147 -2.65 2.31 -6.46
C TYR A 147 -2.61 2.46 -4.94
N THR A 148 -2.09 1.42 -4.30
CA THR A 148 -1.91 1.36 -2.86
C THR A 148 -0.43 1.23 -2.53
N THR A 149 0.02 1.96 -1.52
CA THR A 149 1.37 1.87 -0.95
C THR A 149 1.25 1.59 0.54
N THR A 150 2.26 0.94 1.12
CA THR A 150 2.39 0.81 2.58
C THR A 150 3.29 1.91 3.11
N LEU A 151 2.78 2.72 4.04
CA LEU A 151 3.62 3.61 4.82
C LEU A 151 4.46 2.78 5.78
N ALA A 152 5.77 2.98 5.74
CA ALA A 152 6.63 2.55 6.84
C ALA A 152 6.25 3.37 8.08
N SER A 153 5.86 2.70 9.16
CA SER A 153 5.78 3.33 10.48
C SER A 153 7.17 3.75 10.91
N ALA A 154 7.36 5.04 11.20
CA ALA A 154 8.61 5.61 11.73
C ALA A 154 8.93 5.11 13.14
#